data_AF-A0A067FXS1-F1
#
_entry.id   AF-A0A067FXS1-F1
#
_cell.length_a   1.000
_cell.length_b   1.000
_cell.length_c   1.000
_cell.angle_alpha   90.00
_cell.angle_beta   90.00
_cell.angle_gamma   90.00
#
_symmetry.space_group_name_H-M   'P 1'
#
loop_
_entity.id
_entity.type
_entity.pdbx_description
1 polymer ?
#
loop_
_entity_poly.entity_id
_entity_poly.type
_entity_poly.pdbx_seq_one_letter_code
_entity_poly.pdbx_strand_id
1 'polypeptide(L)'
;NWPSQPTVFKGHTNGISGFSVWGQDVISISNNKIGLSSLSKSADEDGQHRLVPQKLYMVDNGAKNLSVLSSISILPFSRLFLVGTEDGYLRLCC
;
A
#
# COMPACT_ATOMS: atom_id res chain seq x y z
N ASN A 1 8.18 1.68 -27.82
CA ASN A 1 8.56 0.32 -27.37
C ASN A 1 7.89 0.09 -26.02
N TRP A 2 6.63 -0.31 -26.00
CA TRP A 2 5.99 -0.72 -24.74
C TRP A 2 6.55 -2.09 -24.37
N PRO A 3 6.91 -2.35 -23.10
CA PRO A 3 7.16 -3.71 -22.68
C PRO A 3 5.93 -4.55 -23.02
N SER A 4 6.14 -5.65 -23.74
CA SER A 4 5.07 -6.50 -24.27
C SER A 4 4.26 -7.20 -23.18
N GLN A 5 4.74 -7.18 -21.93
CA GLN A 5 4.05 -7.75 -20.78
C GLN A 5 4.06 -6.76 -19.60
N PRO A 6 2.91 -6.54 -18.95
CA PRO A 6 2.84 -5.74 -17.74
C PRO A 6 3.51 -6.47 -16.56
N THR A 7 4.23 -5.73 -15.73
CA THR A 7 4.74 -6.23 -14.47
C THR A 7 3.59 -6.38 -13.47
N VAL A 8 3.35 -7.60 -12.98
CA VAL A 8 2.25 -7.89 -12.04
C VAL A 8 2.79 -8.09 -10.62
N PHE A 9 2.28 -7.27 -9.70
CA PHE A 9 2.53 -7.39 -8.27
C PHE A 9 1.36 -8.09 -7.58
N LYS A 10 1.59 -9.23 -6.92
CA LYS A 10 0.54 -10.01 -6.23
C LYS A 10 0.78 -10.04 -4.72
N GLY A 11 -0.30 -9.98 -3.94
CA GLY A 11 -0.23 -10.16 -2.48
C GLY A 11 -1.47 -9.69 -1.72
N HIS A 12 -2.19 -8.68 -2.23
CA HIS A 12 -3.49 -8.31 -1.66
C HIS A 12 -4.54 -9.39 -1.93
N THR A 13 -5.37 -9.66 -0.92
CA THR A 13 -6.47 -10.64 -0.99
C THR A 13 -7.80 -10.02 -1.41
N ASN A 14 -7.88 -8.68 -1.37
CA ASN A 14 -9.07 -7.89 -1.66
C ASN A 14 -8.75 -6.86 -2.75
N GLY A 15 -9.75 -6.12 -3.20
CA GLY A 15 -9.56 -5.02 -4.17
C GLY A 15 -8.61 -3.95 -3.64
N ILE A 16 -7.82 -3.35 -4.54
CA ILE A 16 -6.94 -2.22 -4.21
C ILE A 16 -7.78 -0.95 -4.20
N SER A 17 -7.87 -0.27 -3.05
CA SER A 17 -8.62 0.98 -2.90
C SER A 17 -7.79 2.20 -3.32
N GLY A 18 -6.47 2.10 -3.30
CA GLY A 18 -5.57 3.18 -3.69
C GLY A 18 -4.11 2.76 -3.73
N PHE A 19 -3.28 3.56 -4.39
CA PHE A 19 -1.83 3.39 -4.40
C PHE A 19 -1.14 4.76 -4.56
N SER A 20 0.12 4.83 -4.12
CA SER A 20 0.98 6.00 -4.29
C SER A 20 2.41 5.55 -4.60
N VAL A 21 3.10 6.29 -5.45
CA VAL A 21 4.47 6.00 -5.89
C VAL A 21 5.44 6.97 -5.22
N TRP A 22 6.58 6.47 -4.76
CA TRP A 22 7.66 7.28 -4.22
C TRP A 22 9.01 6.72 -4.67
N GLY A 23 9.65 7.44 -5.59
CA GLY A 23 10.89 6.98 -6.22
C GLY A 23 10.67 5.67 -6.98
N GLN A 24 11.36 4.62 -6.53
CA GLN A 24 11.22 3.26 -7.08
C GLN A 24 10.32 2.37 -6.20
N ASP A 25 9.63 2.91 -5.20
CA ASP A 25 8.73 2.14 -4.36
C ASP A 25 7.27 2.53 -4.58
N VAL A 26 6.38 1.58 -4.39
CA VAL A 26 4.92 1.73 -4.48
C VAL A 26 4.31 1.26 -3.18
N ILE A 27 3.46 2.12 -2.61
CA ILE A 27 2.60 1.79 -1.49
C ILE A 27 1.20 1.60 -2.04
N SER A 28 0.58 0.48 -1.71
CA SER A 28 -0.78 0.12 -2.12
C SER A 28 -1.62 -0.18 -0.89
N ILE A 29 -2.90 0.18 -0.93
CA ILE A 29 -3.84 -0.07 0.16
C ILE A 29 -4.97 -0.97 -0.33
N SER A 30 -5.38 -1.90 0.52
CA SER A 30 -6.47 -2.82 0.27
C SER A 30 -7.14 -3.18 1.59
N ASN A 31 -8.43 -2.92 1.69
CA ASN A 31 -9.17 -3.06 2.94
C ASN A 31 -8.42 -2.34 4.08
N ASN A 32 -8.03 -3.05 5.14
CA ASN A 32 -7.25 -2.54 6.28
C ASN A 32 -5.73 -2.84 6.20
N LYS A 33 -5.20 -3.14 5.01
CA LYS A 33 -3.81 -3.54 4.79
C LYS A 33 -3.07 -2.58 3.87
N ILE A 34 -1.78 -2.42 4.13
CA ILE A 34 -0.83 -1.66 3.32
C ILE A 34 0.21 -2.62 2.74
N GLY A 35 0.37 -2.64 1.43
CA GLY A 35 1.42 -3.40 0.74
C GLY A 35 2.50 -2.47 0.21
N LEU A 36 3.76 -2.81 0.47
CA LEU A 36 4.93 -2.10 -0.07
C LEU A 36 5.62 -2.98 -1.13
N SER A 37 5.99 -2.38 -2.25
CA SER A 37 6.75 -3.04 -3.33
C SER A 37 7.75 -2.11 -3.96
N SER A 38 8.83 -2.69 -4.46
CA SER A 38 9.87 -1.96 -5.19
C SER A 38 9.79 -2.29 -6.67
N LEU A 39 9.81 -1.27 -7.51
CA LEU A 39 9.79 -1.32 -8.98
C LEU A 39 11.13 -1.74 -9.57
N SER A 40 12.23 -1.61 -8.81
CA SER A 40 13.58 -1.93 -9.29
C SER A 40 14.04 -3.36 -9.02
N LYS A 41 13.37 -4.06 -8.10
CA LYS A 41 13.69 -5.46 -7.84
C LYS A 41 13.18 -6.31 -9.00
N SER A 42 14.06 -7.11 -9.60
CA SER A 42 13.65 -8.15 -10.57
C SER A 42 12.70 -9.12 -9.88
N ALA A 43 11.71 -9.60 -10.64
CA ALA A 43 10.78 -10.62 -10.18
C ALA A 43 11.52 -11.84 -9.59
N ASP A 44 10.87 -12.53 -8.66
CA ASP A 44 11.36 -13.82 -8.12
C ASP A 44 11.45 -14.88 -9.25
N GLU A 45 12.02 -16.05 -8.98
CA GLU A 45 12.25 -17.13 -9.98
C GLU A 45 10.97 -17.53 -10.78
N ASP A 46 9.78 -17.24 -10.25
CA ASP A 46 8.47 -17.42 -10.88
C ASP A 46 7.95 -16.22 -11.72
N GLY A 47 8.76 -15.17 -11.93
CA GLY A 47 8.38 -13.99 -12.71
C GLY A 47 7.34 -13.08 -12.03
N GLN A 48 7.09 -13.25 -10.72
CA GLN A 48 6.10 -12.46 -9.98
C GLN A 48 6.75 -11.57 -8.92
N HIS A 49 6.30 -10.32 -8.83
CA HIS A 49 6.71 -9.42 -7.75
C HIS A 49 5.77 -9.62 -6.55
N ARG A 50 6.33 -10.05 -5.42
CA ARG A 50 5.55 -10.37 -4.21
C ARG A 50 5.35 -9.14 -3.33
N LEU A 51 4.10 -8.71 -3.18
CA LEU A 51 3.65 -7.78 -2.16
C LEU A 51 3.49 -8.53 -0.84
N VAL A 52 3.96 -7.93 0.27
CA VAL A 52 3.65 -8.42 1.62
C VAL A 52 2.76 -7.38 2.31
N PRO A 53 1.43 -7.54 2.26
CA PRO A 53 0.52 -6.61 2.93
C PRO A 53 0.64 -6.73 4.45
N GLN A 54 0.90 -5.62 5.12
CA GLN A 54 0.88 -5.50 6.56
C GLN A 54 -0.45 -4.89 7.02
N LYS A 55 -1.03 -5.44 8.10
CA LYS A 55 -2.25 -4.88 8.70
C LYS A 55 -1.91 -3.58 9.40
N LEU A 56 -2.68 -2.53 9.11
CA LEU A 56 -2.60 -1.30 9.89
C LEU A 56 -3.52 -1.46 11.11
N TYR A 57 -2.92 -1.69 12.28
CA TYR A 57 -3.67 -1.77 13.53
C TYR A 57 -3.88 -0.37 14.10
N MET A 58 -5.11 -0.08 14.50
CA MET A 58 -5.45 1.19 15.14
C MET A 58 -5.67 0.96 16.62
N VAL A 59 -5.12 1.83 17.47
CA VAL A 59 -5.46 1.87 18.89
C VAL A 59 -6.51 2.96 19.04
N ASP A 60 -7.74 2.55 19.30
CA ASP A 60 -8.81 3.47 19.67
C ASP A 60 -9.27 3.11 21.08
N ASN A 61 -9.05 4.00 22.04
CA ASN A 61 -9.45 3.86 23.45
C ASN A 61 -9.12 2.49 24.12
N GLY A 62 -8.03 1.84 23.70
CA GLY A 62 -7.57 0.55 24.25
C GLY A 62 -8.03 -0.70 23.49
N ALA A 63 -8.91 -0.56 22.49
CA ALA A 63 -9.29 -1.63 21.57
C ALA A 63 -8.52 -1.53 20.25
N LYS A 64 -8.05 -2.68 19.72
CA LYS A 64 -7.47 -2.75 18.37
C LYS A 64 -8.60 -2.69 17.34
N ASN A 65 -8.86 -1.52 16.78
CA ASN A 65 -9.84 -1.38 15.71
C ASN A 65 -9.14 -1.47 14.34
N LEU A 66 -9.85 -1.99 13.35
CA LEU A 66 -9.36 -2.20 11.99
C LEU A 66 -10.30 -1.48 11.04
N SER A 67 -9.97 -0.24 10.72
CA SER A 67 -10.73 0.57 9.76
C SER A 67 -10.27 0.28 8.33
N VAL A 68 -11.23 0.35 7.40
CA VAL A 68 -10.97 0.22 5.96
C VAL A 68 -10.25 1.48 5.47
N LEU A 69 -9.15 1.29 4.74
CA LEU A 69 -8.36 2.35 4.12
C LEU A 69 -8.98 2.72 2.77
N SER A 70 -9.35 3.98 2.60
CA SER A 70 -10.07 4.49 1.43
C SER A 70 -9.19 5.29 0.47
N SER A 71 -8.12 5.92 0.96
CA SER A 71 -7.23 6.74 0.15
C SER A 71 -5.82 6.80 0.74
N ILE A 72 -4.81 7.06 -0.11
CA ILE A 72 -3.42 7.22 0.31
C ILE A 72 -2.72 8.30 -0.53
N SER A 73 -1.84 9.07 0.10
CA SER A 73 -0.94 10.01 -0.58
C SER A 73 0.40 10.12 0.15
N ILE A 74 1.51 10.08 -0.59
CA ILE A 74 2.85 10.30 -0.03
C ILE A 74 3.15 11.79 -0.05
N LEU A 75 3.57 12.35 1.09
CA LEU A 75 3.89 13.76 1.20
C LEU A 75 5.18 14.09 0.42
N PRO A 76 5.19 15.14 -0.42
CA PRO A 76 6.35 15.51 -1.23
C PRO A 76 7.63 15.66 -0.39
N PHE A 77 8.75 15.20 -0.94
CA PHE A 77 10.09 15.28 -0.34
C PHE A 77 10.23 14.64 1.04
N SER A 78 9.29 13.80 1.46
CA SER A 78 9.31 13.10 2.74
C SER A 78 9.08 11.60 2.55
N ARG A 79 9.32 10.83 3.62
CA ARG A 79 8.89 9.41 3.70
C ARG A 79 7.51 9.25 4.35
N LEU A 80 6.86 10.37 4.68
CA LEU A 80 5.57 10.37 5.35
C LEU A 80 4.44 10.16 4.33
N PHE A 81 3.39 9.49 4.75
CA PHE A 81 2.20 9.29 3.94
C PHE A 81 0.92 9.50 4.74
N LEU A 82 -0.09 10.06 4.09
CA LEU A 82 -1.43 10.24 4.61
C LEU A 82 -2.32 9.09 4.15
N VAL A 83 -3.13 8.57 5.07
CA VAL A 83 -4.14 7.54 4.79
C VAL A 83 -5.49 8.06 5.26
N GLY A 84 -6.46 8.08 4.36
CA GLY A 84 -7.86 8.29 4.70
C GLY A 84 -8.54 6.95 4.97
N THR A 85 -9.47 6.95 5.93
CA THR A 85 -10.22 5.76 6.34
C THR A 85 -11.73 5.99 6.25
N GLU A 86 -12.49 4.91 6.07
CA GLU A 86 -13.96 4.97 5.91
C GLU A 86 -14.70 5.40 7.18
N ASP A 87 -14.04 5.33 8.34
CA ASP A 87 -14.53 5.85 9.63
C ASP A 87 -14.37 7.38 9.78
N GLY A 88 -13.92 8.08 8.73
CA GLY A 88 -13.86 9.54 8.68
C GLY A 88 -12.58 10.18 9.19
N TYR A 89 -11.53 9.39 9.47
CA TYR A 89 -10.25 9.90 9.94
C TYR A 89 -9.22 10.05 8.81
N LEU A 90 -8.36 11.06 8.93
CA LEU A 90 -7.11 11.21 8.17
C LEU A 90 -5.94 10.94 9.11
N ARG A 91 -4.99 10.12 8.67
CA ARG A 91 -3.89 9.64 9.51
C ARG A 91 -2.55 9.85 8.81
N LEU A 92 -1.59 10.41 9.53
CA LEU A 92 -0.21 10.56 9.07
C LEU A 92 0.62 9.37 9.55
N CYS A 93 1.30 8.69 8.62
CA CYS A 93 2.09 7.49 8.85
C CYS A 93 3.55 7.68 8.38
N CYS A 94 4.46 6.90 8.95
CA CYS A 94 5.90 6.91 8.67
C CYS A 94 6.40 5.56 8.14
#